data_AF-A0A7S2W6R8-F1
#
_entry.id   AF-A0A7S2W6R8-F1
#
_cell.length_a   1.000
_cell.length_b   1.000
_cell.length_c   1.000
_cell.angle_alpha   90.00
_cell.angle_beta   90.00
_cell.angle_gamma   90.00
#
_symmetry.space_group_name_H-M   'P 1'
#
loop_
_entity.id
_entity.type
_entity.pdbx_description
1 polymer ?
#
loop_
_entity_poly.entity_id
_entity_poly.type
_entity_poly.pdbx_seq_one_letter_code
_entity_poly.pdbx_strand_id
1 'polypeptide(L)'
;LDQATQETNQMLEGLQVSSAQAQQESEQVAEIKAKCEADASRIAEEKAACEADLAKAQPFVDMANEAINSIKPNDINEIKANKKPTDIIKLIFDGLLILFMQPLLPVSPATLNLKKTDVDFMESSFFPYGQKLVGSNSFLKDLQAFGAVGKDMMNEETVEFLFPYLDLENFQPVVAKGASQAAEGLCIYVQAMKEYYYAAKIVRPKLEALAVAMGQLDEANANLAAAEKRLEAVKAKVAELQTMFENQMAEKKRIEDGANALAKKAQQASDLINGLSGEQKRWGEDAEAMVDLKRRLVGDCAVAAAFVSYCGPLNQDFRAYVLRDKFAGDCVRRSVPVTDSLDVINFSVDAATIADWNMEGLPTDPLSIQNGILITQASRYPLVVDPQGQALTWIRSRESERTPHFGVTALNHPKLKDQLEFSMAEGKALIVTAV
;
A
#
# COMPACT_ATOMS: atom_id res chain seq x y z
N LEU A 1 -14.09 -7.62 16.25
CA LEU A 1 -13.00 -8.35 15.57
C LEU A 1 -13.57 -9.31 14.53
N ASP A 2 -14.52 -10.17 14.90
CA ASP A 2 -15.13 -11.15 13.98
C ASP A 2 -15.78 -10.52 12.75
N GLN A 3 -16.59 -9.47 12.92
CA GLN A 3 -17.18 -8.73 11.80
C GLN A 3 -16.10 -8.16 10.86
N ALA A 4 -15.10 -7.47 11.41
CA ALA A 4 -14.00 -6.91 10.62
C ALA A 4 -13.19 -7.99 9.88
N THR A 5 -13.00 -9.17 10.49
CA THR A 5 -12.37 -10.33 9.85
C THR A 5 -13.19 -10.83 8.67
N GLN A 6 -14.50 -10.94 8.82
CA GLN A 6 -15.39 -11.40 7.76
C GLN A 6 -15.42 -10.43 6.57
N GLU A 7 -15.54 -9.13 6.84
CA GLU A 7 -15.52 -8.07 5.81
C GLU A 7 -14.19 -8.05 5.06
N THR A 8 -13.07 -8.17 5.77
CA THR A 8 -11.72 -8.20 5.17
C THR A 8 -11.55 -9.42 4.27
N ASN A 9 -12.05 -10.60 4.66
CA ASN A 9 -11.97 -11.82 3.86
C ASN A 9 -12.81 -11.71 2.57
N GLN A 10 -14.02 -11.15 2.64
CA GLN A 10 -14.85 -10.91 1.47
C GLN A 10 -14.19 -9.94 0.49
N MET A 11 -13.54 -8.89 1.00
CA MET A 11 -12.81 -7.94 0.17
C MET A 11 -11.58 -8.57 -0.49
N LEU A 12 -10.89 -9.48 0.20
CA LEU A 12 -9.77 -10.24 -0.38
C LEU A 12 -10.22 -11.11 -1.55
N GLU A 13 -11.34 -11.82 -1.42
CA GLU A 13 -11.92 -12.62 -2.52
C GLU A 13 -12.27 -11.73 -3.72
N GLY A 14 -12.93 -10.60 -3.49
CA GLY A 14 -13.28 -9.65 -4.56
C GLY A 14 -12.05 -9.04 -5.26
N LEU A 15 -10.99 -8.77 -4.51
CA LEU A 15 -9.72 -8.29 -5.03
C LEU A 15 -9.02 -9.36 -5.88
N GLN A 16 -9.01 -10.63 -5.43
CA GLN A 16 -8.44 -11.74 -6.20
C GLN A 16 -9.13 -11.92 -7.56
N VAL A 17 -10.47 -11.88 -7.57
CA VAL A 17 -11.25 -11.98 -8.81
C VAL A 17 -10.95 -10.80 -9.74
N SER A 18 -10.97 -9.58 -9.21
CA SER A 18 -10.74 -8.37 -10.02
C SER A 18 -9.30 -8.28 -10.55
N SER A 19 -8.31 -8.73 -9.77
CA SER A 19 -6.91 -8.81 -10.17
C SER A 19 -6.68 -9.86 -11.27
N ALA A 20 -7.32 -11.03 -11.15
CA ALA A 20 -7.28 -12.06 -12.20
C ALA A 20 -7.91 -11.56 -13.51
N GLN A 21 -9.03 -10.83 -13.43
CA GLN A 21 -9.65 -10.21 -14.60
C GLN A 21 -8.73 -9.15 -15.23
N ALA A 22 -8.08 -8.30 -14.43
CA ALA A 22 -7.12 -7.30 -14.91
C ALA A 22 -5.95 -7.95 -15.65
N GLN A 23 -5.44 -9.07 -15.13
CA GLN A 23 -4.34 -9.81 -15.74
C GLN A 23 -4.75 -10.39 -17.10
N GLN A 24 -5.93 -11.02 -17.18
CA GLN A 24 -6.45 -11.59 -18.42
C GLN A 24 -6.68 -10.50 -19.48
N GLU A 25 -7.29 -9.36 -19.11
CA GLU A 25 -7.47 -8.23 -20.03
C GLU A 25 -6.13 -7.62 -20.47
N SER A 26 -5.13 -7.58 -19.58
CA SER A 26 -3.80 -7.08 -19.92
C SER A 26 -3.09 -7.94 -20.97
N GLU A 27 -3.24 -9.26 -20.87
CA GLU A 27 -2.70 -10.22 -21.85
C GLU A 27 -3.37 -10.05 -23.22
N GLN A 28 -4.70 -9.91 -23.25
CA GLN A 28 -5.44 -9.67 -24.48
C GLN A 28 -5.05 -8.36 -25.16
N VAL A 29 -4.90 -7.27 -24.39
CA VAL A 29 -4.44 -5.97 -24.93
C VAL A 29 -3.02 -6.07 -25.48
N ALA A 30 -2.13 -6.80 -24.82
CA ALA A 30 -0.76 -7.01 -25.31
C ALA A 30 -0.74 -7.76 -26.66
N GLU A 31 -1.59 -8.78 -26.83
CA GLU A 31 -1.73 -9.48 -28.11
C GLU A 31 -2.29 -8.58 -29.21
N ILE A 32 -3.33 -7.78 -28.93
CA ILE A 32 -3.92 -6.85 -29.90
C ILE A 32 -2.89 -5.80 -30.32
N LYS A 33 -2.14 -5.26 -29.36
CA LYS A 33 -1.09 -4.27 -29.61
C LYS A 33 0.01 -4.83 -30.52
N ALA A 34 0.50 -6.03 -30.24
CA ALA A 34 1.52 -6.67 -31.08
C ALA A 34 1.04 -6.88 -32.53
N LYS A 35 -0.24 -7.24 -32.73
CA LYS A 35 -0.84 -7.35 -34.07
C LYS A 35 -0.93 -5.99 -34.77
N CYS A 36 -1.39 -4.95 -34.07
CA CYS A 36 -1.48 -3.60 -34.63
C CYS A 36 -0.11 -3.04 -35.02
N GLU A 37 0.94 -3.28 -34.22
CA GLU A 37 2.31 -2.87 -34.52
C GLU A 37 2.87 -3.59 -35.76
N ALA A 38 2.60 -4.89 -35.89
CA ALA A 38 2.99 -5.67 -37.06
C ALA A 38 2.28 -5.18 -38.35
N ASP A 39 0.96 -4.94 -38.28
CA ASP A 39 0.20 -4.40 -39.41
C ASP A 39 0.63 -2.97 -39.77
N ALA A 40 0.91 -2.11 -38.78
CA ALA A 40 1.42 -0.77 -39.01
C ALA A 40 2.77 -0.77 -39.76
N SER A 41 3.68 -1.68 -39.38
CA SER A 41 4.98 -1.83 -40.06
C SER A 41 4.81 -2.30 -41.50
N ARG A 42 3.97 -3.32 -41.73
CA ARG A 42 3.67 -3.82 -43.09
C ARG A 42 3.06 -2.74 -43.97
N ILE A 43 2.08 -1.99 -43.46
CA ILE A 43 1.41 -0.92 -44.20
C ILE A 43 2.35 0.24 -44.48
N ALA A 44 3.29 0.55 -43.57
CA ALA A 44 4.32 1.55 -43.81
C ALA A 44 5.24 1.16 -44.99
N GLU A 45 5.60 -0.11 -45.11
CA GLU A 45 6.37 -0.64 -46.25
C GLU A 45 5.57 -0.59 -47.55
N GLU A 46 4.30 -1.00 -47.54
CA GLU A 46 3.40 -0.93 -48.69
C GLU A 46 3.17 0.51 -49.15
N LYS A 47 3.02 1.45 -48.21
CA LYS A 47 2.91 2.88 -48.47
C LYS A 47 4.17 3.42 -49.14
N ALA A 48 5.35 3.12 -48.61
CA ALA A 48 6.62 3.56 -49.18
C ALA A 48 6.82 3.02 -50.61
N ALA A 49 6.44 1.75 -50.86
CA ALA A 49 6.49 1.16 -52.19
C ALA A 49 5.49 1.83 -53.16
N CYS A 50 4.28 2.15 -52.68
CA CYS A 50 3.27 2.86 -53.46
C CYS A 50 3.72 4.30 -53.81
N GLU A 51 4.27 5.04 -52.85
CA GLU A 51 4.82 6.38 -53.06
C GLU A 51 5.99 6.39 -54.05
N ALA A 52 6.87 5.38 -53.98
CA ALA A 52 7.98 5.25 -54.92
C ALA A 52 7.52 5.00 -56.37
N ASP A 53 6.48 4.20 -56.57
CA ASP A 53 5.93 3.95 -57.91
C ASP A 53 5.04 5.11 -58.40
N LEU A 54 4.35 5.80 -57.50
CA LEU A 54 3.66 7.04 -57.81
C LEU A 54 4.65 8.12 -58.27
N ALA A 55 5.81 8.24 -57.62
CA ALA A 55 6.85 9.17 -58.03
C ALA A 55 7.43 8.87 -59.42
N LYS A 56 7.51 7.60 -59.82
CA LYS A 56 7.89 7.20 -61.19
C LYS A 56 6.78 7.51 -62.20
N ALA A 57 5.52 7.43 -61.79
CA ALA A 57 4.37 7.71 -62.63
C ALA A 57 4.10 9.22 -62.82
N GLN A 58 4.44 10.03 -61.82
CA GLN A 58 4.13 11.47 -61.75
C GLN A 58 4.60 12.27 -62.98
N PRO A 59 5.83 12.09 -63.52
CA PRO A 59 6.28 12.82 -64.70
C PRO A 59 5.39 12.59 -65.93
N PHE A 60 4.84 11.39 -66.10
CA PHE A 60 3.96 11.07 -67.23
C PHE A 60 2.58 11.73 -67.07
N VAL A 61 2.10 11.85 -65.83
CA VAL A 61 0.87 12.60 -65.51
C VAL A 61 1.07 14.09 -65.76
N ASP A 62 2.21 14.64 -65.36
CA ASP A 62 2.55 16.05 -65.56
C ASP A 62 2.73 16.38 -67.04
N MET A 63 3.43 15.53 -67.80
CA MET A 63 3.55 15.64 -69.26
C MET A 63 2.18 15.63 -69.96
N ALA A 64 1.27 14.74 -69.54
CA ALA A 64 -0.10 14.70 -70.07
C ALA A 64 -0.87 16.00 -69.75
N ASN A 65 -0.77 16.50 -68.52
CA ASN A 65 -1.43 17.73 -68.08
C ASN A 65 -0.85 18.99 -68.76
N GLU A 66 0.47 19.05 -68.94
CA GLU A 66 1.15 20.11 -69.67
C GLU A 66 0.77 20.09 -71.15
N ALA A 67 0.70 18.91 -71.78
CA ALA A 67 0.23 18.77 -73.15
C ALA A 67 -1.20 19.30 -73.31
N ILE A 68 -2.09 19.00 -72.37
CA ILE A 68 -3.48 19.53 -72.33
C ILE A 68 -3.50 21.06 -72.25
N ASN A 69 -2.69 21.62 -71.34
CA ASN A 69 -2.64 23.06 -71.10
C ASN A 69 -1.92 23.84 -72.22
N SER A 70 -1.09 23.16 -73.02
CA SER A 70 -0.33 23.77 -74.11
C SER A 70 -1.21 24.15 -75.32
N ILE A 71 -2.39 23.53 -75.47
CA ILE A 71 -3.26 23.67 -76.64
C ILE A 71 -4.22 24.84 -76.42
N LYS A 72 -4.09 25.90 -77.24
CA LYS A 72 -4.91 27.11 -77.15
C LYS A 72 -6.01 27.15 -78.22
N PRO A 73 -7.07 27.94 -78.04
CA PRO A 73 -8.13 28.09 -79.04
C PRO A 73 -7.62 28.56 -80.42
N ASN A 74 -6.57 29.38 -80.46
CA ASN A 74 -5.98 29.86 -81.72
C ASN A 74 -5.32 28.73 -82.52
N ASP A 75 -4.65 27.81 -81.83
CA ASP A 75 -3.95 26.66 -82.42
C ASP A 75 -4.93 25.73 -83.17
N ILE A 76 -6.12 25.54 -82.62
CA ILE A 76 -7.19 24.72 -83.23
C ILE A 76 -7.78 25.41 -84.47
N ASN A 77 -7.93 26.75 -84.44
CA ASN A 77 -8.43 27.50 -85.58
C ASN A 77 -7.48 27.43 -86.78
N GLU A 78 -6.16 27.36 -86.55
CA GLU A 78 -5.15 27.18 -87.61
C GLU A 78 -5.28 25.83 -88.31
N ILE A 79 -5.42 24.74 -87.54
CA ILE A 79 -5.63 23.40 -88.12
C ILE A 79 -6.96 23.34 -88.87
N LYS A 80 -8.03 23.94 -88.33
CA LYS A 80 -9.36 23.99 -88.96
C LYS A 80 -9.37 24.76 -90.28
N ALA A 81 -8.56 25.80 -90.41
CA ALA A 81 -8.43 26.60 -91.63
C ALA A 81 -7.53 25.95 -92.70
N ASN A 82 -6.77 24.90 -92.35
CA ASN A 82 -5.86 24.25 -93.27
C ASN A 82 -6.61 23.36 -94.29
N LYS A 83 -6.70 23.85 -95.54
CA LYS A 83 -7.37 23.14 -96.64
C LYS A 83 -6.58 21.93 -97.19
N LYS A 84 -5.29 21.80 -96.84
CA LYS A 84 -4.40 20.71 -97.24
C LYS A 84 -3.55 20.25 -96.05
N PRO A 85 -4.13 19.52 -95.08
CA PRO A 85 -3.40 19.01 -93.93
C PRO A 85 -2.25 18.10 -94.38
N THR A 86 -1.10 18.23 -93.73
CA THR A 86 0.06 17.34 -93.93
C THR A 86 -0.24 15.95 -93.37
N ASP A 87 0.45 14.92 -93.87
CA ASP A 87 0.15 13.54 -93.45
C ASP A 87 0.43 13.31 -91.95
N ILE A 88 1.39 14.02 -91.35
CA ILE A 88 1.59 14.00 -89.89
C ILE A 88 0.38 14.52 -89.11
N ILE A 89 -0.29 15.58 -89.57
CA ILE A 89 -1.51 16.10 -88.94
C ILE A 89 -2.62 15.05 -89.06
N LYS A 90 -2.77 14.46 -90.25
CA LYS A 90 -3.77 13.42 -90.51
C LYS A 90 -3.63 12.24 -89.55
N LEU A 91 -2.41 11.73 -89.35
CA LEU A 91 -2.11 10.63 -88.43
C LEU A 91 -2.32 10.98 -86.95
N ILE A 92 -2.00 12.22 -86.53
CA ILE A 92 -2.27 12.67 -85.15
C ILE A 92 -3.77 12.64 -84.87
N PHE A 93 -4.59 13.06 -85.84
CA PHE A 93 -6.04 13.01 -85.73
C PHE A 93 -6.61 11.60 -85.74
N ASP A 94 -5.98 10.65 -86.43
CA ASP A 94 -6.34 9.23 -86.31
C ASP A 94 -6.09 8.73 -84.88
N GLY A 95 -4.99 9.15 -84.25
CA GLY A 95 -4.74 8.89 -82.82
C GLY A 95 -5.78 9.52 -81.88
N LEU A 96 -6.24 10.75 -82.17
CA LEU A 96 -7.31 11.39 -81.41
C LEU A 96 -8.68 10.71 -81.61
N LEU A 97 -8.98 10.24 -82.82
CA LEU A 97 -10.18 9.46 -83.11
C LEU A 97 -10.19 8.16 -82.31
N ILE A 98 -9.04 7.48 -82.20
CA ILE A 98 -8.88 6.27 -81.36
C ILE A 98 -9.15 6.60 -79.88
N LEU A 99 -8.50 7.64 -79.34
CA LEU A 99 -8.69 8.06 -77.94
C LEU A 99 -10.14 8.41 -77.62
N PHE A 100 -10.86 9.06 -78.56
CA PHE A 100 -12.28 9.42 -78.39
C PHE A 100 -13.26 8.34 -78.86
N MET A 101 -12.76 7.13 -79.19
CA MET A 101 -13.55 6.00 -79.69
C MET A 101 -14.48 6.36 -80.86
N GLN A 102 -13.98 7.16 -81.80
CA GLN A 102 -14.69 7.57 -83.01
C GLN A 102 -14.45 6.58 -84.17
N PRO A 103 -15.35 6.53 -85.17
CA PRO A 103 -15.19 5.65 -86.33
C PRO A 103 -13.90 5.94 -87.12
N LEU A 104 -13.26 4.89 -87.63
CA LEU A 104 -12.13 4.92 -88.55
C LEU A 104 -12.51 4.29 -89.90
N LEU A 105 -11.75 4.59 -90.94
CA LEU A 105 -11.86 3.90 -92.22
C LEU A 105 -11.36 2.45 -92.12
N PRO A 106 -11.91 1.54 -92.95
CA PRO A 106 -11.32 0.21 -93.12
C PRO A 106 -9.86 0.32 -93.62
N VAL A 107 -9.01 -0.60 -93.18
CA VAL A 107 -7.58 -0.61 -93.51
C VAL A 107 -7.39 -0.79 -95.03
N SER A 108 -6.93 0.27 -95.69
CA SER A 108 -6.48 0.30 -97.09
C SER A 108 -5.02 0.78 -97.15
N PRO A 109 -4.16 0.19 -98.01
CA PRO A 109 -2.77 0.61 -98.14
C PRO A 109 -2.68 1.98 -98.83
N ALA A 110 -1.89 2.88 -98.26
CA ALA A 110 -1.62 4.21 -98.79
C ALA A 110 -0.15 4.62 -98.55
N THR A 111 0.44 5.35 -99.49
CA THR A 111 1.77 5.94 -99.31
C THR A 111 1.63 7.35 -98.75
N LEU A 112 2.19 7.59 -97.57
CA LEU A 112 2.16 8.86 -96.85
C LEU A 112 3.52 9.55 -96.91
N ASN A 113 3.55 10.87 -96.97
CA ASN A 113 4.80 11.62 -96.94
C ASN A 113 5.06 12.21 -95.56
N LEU A 114 6.05 11.65 -94.84
CA LEU A 114 6.49 12.15 -93.55
C LEU A 114 7.91 12.68 -93.69
N LYS A 115 8.10 13.99 -93.47
CA LYS A 115 9.43 14.65 -93.48
C LYS A 115 10.23 14.38 -94.77
N LYS A 116 9.58 14.37 -95.94
CA LYS A 116 10.17 14.06 -97.27
C LYS A 116 10.60 12.61 -97.47
N THR A 117 10.15 11.70 -96.62
CA THR A 117 10.27 10.24 -96.81
C THR A 117 8.88 9.68 -97.10
N ASP A 118 8.77 8.89 -98.15
CA ASP A 118 7.55 8.15 -98.45
C ASP A 118 7.49 6.90 -97.58
N VAL A 119 6.39 6.74 -96.86
CA VAL A 119 6.16 5.66 -95.90
C VAL A 119 4.87 4.96 -96.31
N ASP A 120 4.94 3.66 -96.56
CA ASP A 120 3.76 2.84 -96.81
C ASP A 120 3.05 2.55 -95.48
N PHE A 121 1.80 2.99 -95.39
CA PHE A 121 0.98 2.86 -94.19
C PHE A 121 -0.51 2.69 -94.57
N MET A 122 -1.41 2.96 -93.63
CA MET A 122 -2.85 2.90 -93.82
C MET A 122 -3.38 4.26 -94.30
N GLU A 123 -4.48 4.25 -95.06
CA GLU A 123 -5.20 5.47 -95.43
C GLU A 123 -5.73 6.19 -94.19
N SER A 124 -5.46 7.49 -94.09
CA SER A 124 -5.89 8.28 -92.94
C SER A 124 -7.40 8.53 -92.93
N SER A 125 -7.97 8.44 -91.74
CA SER A 125 -9.39 8.73 -91.46
C SER A 125 -9.67 10.23 -91.26
N PHE A 126 -8.69 11.10 -91.52
CA PHE A 126 -8.82 12.54 -91.33
C PHE A 126 -9.99 13.16 -92.09
N PHE A 127 -10.12 12.95 -93.40
CA PHE A 127 -11.20 13.60 -94.16
C PHE A 127 -12.62 13.19 -93.76
N PRO A 128 -12.94 11.87 -93.62
CA PRO A 128 -14.29 11.47 -93.23
C PRO A 128 -14.64 11.79 -91.79
N TYR A 129 -13.68 11.68 -90.85
CA TYR A 129 -13.96 11.73 -89.42
C TYR A 129 -13.13 12.78 -88.68
N GLY A 130 -11.82 12.88 -88.91
CA GLY A 130 -10.93 13.84 -88.23
C GLY A 130 -11.25 15.32 -88.51
N GLN A 131 -11.68 15.65 -89.73
CA GLN A 131 -12.08 16.99 -90.15
C GLN A 131 -13.37 17.43 -89.45
N LYS A 132 -14.29 16.48 -89.25
CA LYS A 132 -15.52 16.71 -88.47
C LYS A 132 -15.19 16.91 -86.98
N LEU A 133 -14.22 16.15 -86.47
CA LEU A 133 -13.78 16.24 -85.07
C LEU A 133 -13.17 17.62 -84.76
N VAL A 134 -12.18 18.08 -85.52
CA VAL A 134 -11.60 19.44 -85.36
C VAL A 134 -12.59 20.55 -85.70
N GLY A 135 -13.56 20.26 -86.57
CA GLY A 135 -14.61 21.18 -86.97
C GLY A 135 -15.60 21.53 -85.86
N SER A 136 -15.74 20.66 -84.85
CA SER A 136 -16.67 20.82 -83.73
C SER A 136 -16.32 22.02 -82.85
N ASN A 137 -17.34 22.80 -82.46
CA ASN A 137 -17.19 23.93 -81.54
C ASN A 137 -16.84 23.48 -80.11
N SER A 138 -16.99 22.19 -79.78
CA SER A 138 -16.65 21.59 -78.49
C SER A 138 -15.27 20.95 -78.46
N PHE A 139 -14.56 20.82 -79.59
CA PHE A 139 -13.36 19.98 -79.71
C PHE A 139 -12.31 20.24 -78.62
N LEU A 140 -11.98 21.51 -78.32
CA LEU A 140 -11.04 21.84 -77.25
C LEU A 140 -11.54 21.42 -75.87
N LYS A 141 -12.83 21.63 -75.60
CA LYS A 141 -13.46 21.24 -74.32
C LYS A 141 -13.47 19.72 -74.18
N ASP A 142 -13.74 19.00 -75.25
CA ASP A 142 -13.77 17.53 -75.25
C ASP A 142 -12.36 16.98 -75.03
N LEU A 143 -11.33 17.59 -75.62
CA LEU A 143 -9.92 17.26 -75.40
C LEU A 143 -9.46 17.50 -73.96
N GLN A 144 -9.85 18.65 -73.38
CA GLN A 144 -9.57 18.99 -71.98
C GLN A 144 -10.34 18.08 -71.01
N ALA A 145 -11.62 17.80 -71.29
CA ALA A 145 -12.44 16.91 -70.49
C ALA A 145 -11.92 15.47 -70.51
N PHE A 146 -11.51 14.98 -71.68
CA PHE A 146 -10.85 13.67 -71.79
C PHE A 146 -9.53 13.67 -71.02
N GLY A 147 -8.72 14.72 -71.16
CA GLY A 147 -7.47 14.85 -70.42
C GLY A 147 -7.62 14.94 -68.89
N ALA A 148 -8.74 15.47 -68.40
CA ALA A 148 -9.01 15.61 -66.98
C ALA A 148 -9.62 14.35 -66.35
N VAL A 149 -10.57 13.70 -67.04
CA VAL A 149 -11.36 12.58 -66.51
C VAL A 149 -11.36 11.37 -67.43
N GLY A 150 -11.40 11.57 -68.75
CA GLY A 150 -11.46 10.48 -69.74
C GLY A 150 -10.20 9.61 -69.80
N LYS A 151 -9.02 10.16 -69.48
CA LYS A 151 -7.75 9.42 -69.45
C LYS A 151 -7.76 8.24 -68.46
N ASP A 152 -8.58 8.34 -67.42
CA ASP A 152 -8.75 7.26 -66.45
C ASP A 152 -9.65 6.13 -66.96
N MET A 153 -10.42 6.37 -68.02
CA MET A 153 -11.36 5.41 -68.60
C MET A 153 -10.80 4.66 -69.83
N MET A 154 -9.55 4.95 -70.25
CA MET A 154 -8.91 4.23 -71.34
C MET A 154 -8.75 2.73 -71.01
N ASN A 155 -9.09 1.87 -71.97
CA ASN A 155 -8.85 0.43 -71.87
C ASN A 155 -7.56 0.04 -72.64
N GLU A 156 -7.09 -1.19 -72.43
CA GLU A 156 -5.86 -1.70 -73.04
C GLU A 156 -5.93 -1.68 -74.56
N GLU A 157 -7.06 -2.10 -75.13
CA GLU A 157 -7.32 -2.14 -76.56
C GLU A 157 -7.16 -0.75 -77.22
N THR A 158 -7.67 0.32 -76.60
CA THR A 158 -7.55 1.70 -77.14
C THR A 158 -6.10 2.12 -77.24
N VAL A 159 -5.24 1.72 -76.29
CA VAL A 159 -3.81 2.04 -76.31
C VAL A 159 -3.06 1.17 -77.31
N GLU A 160 -3.41 -0.12 -77.43
CA GLU A 160 -2.84 -1.02 -78.44
C GLU A 160 -3.12 -0.53 -79.86
N PHE A 161 -4.33 0.00 -80.13
CA PHE A 161 -4.66 0.59 -81.43
C PHE A 161 -3.84 1.84 -81.77
N LEU A 162 -3.22 2.51 -80.79
CA LEU A 162 -2.32 3.64 -81.02
C LEU A 162 -0.90 3.20 -81.45
N PHE A 163 -0.46 1.98 -81.11
CA PHE A 163 0.93 1.54 -81.38
C PHE A 163 1.35 1.62 -82.84
N PRO A 164 0.54 1.18 -83.82
CA PRO A 164 0.91 1.29 -85.24
C PRO A 164 1.19 2.73 -85.68
N TYR A 165 0.60 3.73 -85.01
CA TYR A 165 0.82 5.15 -85.28
C TYR A 165 2.03 5.70 -84.51
N LEU A 166 2.14 5.35 -83.22
CA LEU A 166 3.19 5.85 -82.32
C LEU A 166 4.58 5.27 -82.61
N ASP A 167 4.65 4.05 -83.15
CA ASP A 167 5.91 3.37 -83.47
C ASP A 167 6.48 3.76 -84.84
N LEU A 168 5.80 4.64 -85.59
CA LEU A 168 6.33 5.20 -86.83
C LEU A 168 7.51 6.12 -86.54
N GLU A 169 8.65 5.88 -87.22
CA GLU A 169 9.93 6.60 -87.00
C GLU A 169 9.79 8.13 -87.05
N ASN A 170 8.87 8.65 -87.88
CA ASN A 170 8.63 10.08 -88.07
C ASN A 170 7.39 10.63 -87.34
N PHE A 171 6.70 9.84 -86.51
CA PHE A 171 5.61 10.29 -85.64
C PHE A 171 6.19 10.87 -84.34
N GLN A 172 6.78 12.06 -84.44
CA GLN A 172 7.47 12.73 -83.33
C GLN A 172 7.01 14.17 -83.18
N PRO A 173 6.92 14.73 -81.96
CA PRO A 173 6.51 16.12 -81.72
C PRO A 173 7.32 17.14 -82.53
N VAL A 174 8.62 16.88 -82.71
CA VAL A 174 9.53 17.73 -83.49
C VAL A 174 9.15 17.77 -84.98
N VAL A 175 8.65 16.66 -85.54
CA VAL A 175 8.17 16.59 -86.93
C VAL A 175 6.82 17.27 -87.05
N ALA A 176 5.93 17.08 -86.06
CA ALA A 176 4.63 17.73 -86.00
C ALA A 176 4.74 19.26 -85.87
N LYS A 177 5.74 19.76 -85.12
CA LYS A 177 6.07 21.20 -85.00
C LYS A 177 6.35 21.86 -86.35
N GLY A 178 7.02 21.13 -87.25
CA GLY A 178 7.29 21.61 -88.61
C GLY A 178 6.02 21.85 -89.44
N ALA A 179 4.89 21.24 -89.06
CA ALA A 179 3.58 21.47 -89.68
C ALA A 179 2.77 22.55 -88.96
N SER A 180 2.72 22.55 -87.62
CA SER A 180 2.14 23.63 -86.81
C SER A 180 2.49 23.46 -85.33
N GLN A 181 2.46 24.55 -84.56
CA GLN A 181 2.60 24.51 -83.09
C GLN A 181 1.46 23.72 -82.44
N ALA A 182 0.25 23.82 -83.00
CA ALA A 182 -0.92 23.05 -82.62
C ALA A 182 -0.70 21.53 -82.75
N ALA A 183 -0.07 21.10 -83.85
CA ALA A 183 0.23 19.69 -84.11
C ALA A 183 1.31 19.14 -83.16
N GLU A 184 2.27 19.97 -82.74
CA GLU A 184 3.25 19.59 -81.70
C GLU A 184 2.54 19.23 -80.40
N GLY A 185 1.66 20.11 -79.90
CA GLY A 185 0.89 19.87 -78.66
C GLY A 185 -0.02 18.65 -78.74
N LEU A 186 -0.74 18.46 -79.86
CA LEU A 186 -1.60 17.29 -80.07
C LEU A 186 -0.81 15.98 -80.22
N CYS A 187 0.39 16.02 -80.81
CA CYS A 187 1.27 14.85 -80.91
C CYS A 187 1.78 14.42 -79.52
N ILE A 188 2.24 15.38 -78.70
CA ILE A 188 2.64 15.12 -77.30
C ILE A 188 1.47 14.58 -76.51
N TYR A 189 0.26 15.13 -76.71
CA TYR A 189 -0.95 14.67 -76.05
C TYR A 189 -1.24 13.18 -76.30
N VAL A 190 -1.24 12.74 -77.56
CA VAL A 190 -1.51 11.33 -77.92
C VAL A 190 -0.43 10.40 -77.35
N GLN A 191 0.84 10.81 -77.39
CA GLN A 191 1.95 10.06 -76.79
C GLN A 191 1.83 9.96 -75.26
N ALA A 192 1.51 11.08 -74.59
CA ALA A 192 1.39 11.13 -73.14
C ALA A 192 0.21 10.29 -72.61
N MET A 193 -0.86 10.10 -73.39
CA MET A 193 -1.97 9.21 -73.02
C MET A 193 -1.53 7.74 -72.91
N LYS A 194 -0.66 7.26 -73.83
CA LYS A 194 -0.09 5.91 -73.74
C LYS A 194 0.73 5.73 -72.45
N GLU A 195 1.66 6.66 -72.20
CA GLU A 195 2.55 6.59 -71.04
C GLU A 195 1.76 6.70 -69.73
N TYR A 196 0.73 7.55 -69.68
CA TYR A 196 -0.20 7.66 -68.56
C TYR A 196 -0.92 6.34 -68.28
N TYR A 197 -1.45 5.67 -69.31
CA TYR A 197 -2.19 4.42 -69.14
C TYR A 197 -1.34 3.32 -68.46
N TYR A 198 -0.11 3.11 -68.93
CA TYR A 198 0.78 2.11 -68.36
C TYR A 198 1.23 2.44 -66.93
N ALA A 199 1.50 3.72 -66.65
CA ALA A 199 1.81 4.18 -65.30
C ALA A 199 0.61 3.97 -64.36
N ALA A 200 -0.60 4.33 -64.81
CA ALA A 200 -1.82 4.20 -64.03
C ALA A 200 -2.23 2.73 -63.82
N LYS A 201 -1.95 1.82 -64.76
CA LYS A 201 -2.20 0.37 -64.64
C LYS A 201 -1.44 -0.25 -63.47
N ILE A 202 -0.24 0.25 -63.17
CA ILE A 202 0.60 -0.24 -62.06
C ILE A 202 0.22 0.42 -60.73
N VAL A 203 -0.06 1.72 -60.74
CA VAL A 203 -0.26 2.51 -59.52
C VAL A 203 -1.67 2.38 -58.94
N ARG A 204 -2.72 2.30 -59.78
CA ARG A 204 -4.11 2.20 -59.31
C ARG A 204 -4.40 1.03 -58.36
N PRO A 205 -4.07 -0.25 -58.70
CA PRO A 205 -4.34 -1.35 -57.79
C PRO A 205 -3.57 -1.22 -56.46
N LYS A 206 -2.39 -0.59 -56.47
CA LYS A 206 -1.61 -0.34 -55.25
C LYS A 206 -2.23 0.74 -54.37
N LEU A 207 -2.77 1.80 -54.96
CA LEU A 207 -3.51 2.84 -54.23
C LEU A 207 -4.80 2.30 -53.60
N GLU A 208 -5.54 1.47 -54.33
CA GLU A 208 -6.74 0.82 -53.80
C GLU A 208 -6.41 -0.16 -52.67
N ALA A 209 -5.38 -0.99 -52.84
CA ALA A 209 -4.91 -1.89 -51.80
C ALA A 209 -4.41 -1.13 -50.55
N LEU A 210 -3.66 -0.04 -50.74
CA LEU A 210 -3.19 0.81 -49.65
C LEU A 210 -4.36 1.48 -48.91
N ALA A 211 -5.38 1.95 -49.63
CA ALA A 211 -6.57 2.56 -49.01
C ALA A 211 -7.34 1.55 -48.14
N VAL A 212 -7.50 0.31 -48.61
CA VAL A 212 -8.13 -0.77 -47.83
C VAL A 212 -7.28 -1.11 -46.60
N ALA A 213 -5.97 -1.24 -46.75
CA ALA A 213 -5.07 -1.58 -45.65
C ALA A 213 -5.01 -0.48 -44.58
N MET A 214 -4.97 0.80 -44.99
CA MET A 214 -5.06 1.94 -44.07
C MET A 214 -6.40 1.95 -43.31
N GLY A 215 -7.52 1.66 -43.97
CA GLY A 215 -8.82 1.54 -43.31
C GLY A 215 -8.87 0.42 -42.27
N GLN A 216 -8.28 -0.74 -42.56
CA GLN A 216 -8.15 -1.84 -41.61
C GLN A 216 -7.27 -1.47 -40.41
N LEU A 217 -6.19 -0.72 -40.63
CA LEU A 217 -5.31 -0.24 -39.56
C LEU A 217 -6.02 0.77 -38.64
N ASP A 218 -6.82 1.67 -39.20
CA ASP A 218 -7.62 2.63 -38.44
C ASP A 218 -8.65 1.91 -37.55
N GLU A 219 -9.33 0.90 -38.07
CA GLU A 219 -10.25 0.06 -37.29
C GLU A 219 -9.52 -0.72 -36.19
N ALA A 220 -8.36 -1.31 -36.50
CA ALA A 220 -7.54 -2.02 -35.52
C ALA A 220 -7.05 -1.10 -34.40
N ASN A 221 -6.60 0.11 -34.73
CA ASN A 221 -6.18 1.12 -33.75
C ASN A 221 -7.35 1.60 -32.89
N ALA A 222 -8.55 1.77 -33.46
CA ALA A 222 -9.75 2.12 -32.69
C ALA A 222 -10.12 1.01 -31.69
N ASN A 223 -10.01 -0.26 -32.10
CA ASN A 223 -10.24 -1.41 -31.24
C ASN A 223 -9.19 -1.53 -30.12
N LEU A 224 -7.90 -1.27 -30.45
CA LEU A 224 -6.82 -1.21 -29.46
C LEU A 224 -7.08 -0.13 -28.41
N ALA A 225 -7.41 1.10 -28.83
CA ALA A 225 -7.70 2.20 -27.92
C ALA A 225 -8.90 1.90 -27.00
N ALA A 226 -9.95 1.25 -27.54
CA ALA A 226 -11.09 0.82 -26.75
C ALA A 226 -10.71 -0.27 -25.73
N ALA A 227 -9.83 -1.20 -26.10
CA ALA A 227 -9.34 -2.25 -25.22
C ALA A 227 -8.41 -1.71 -24.11
N GLU A 228 -7.48 -0.80 -24.45
CA GLU A 228 -6.62 -0.11 -23.48
C GLU A 228 -7.44 0.69 -22.47
N LYS A 229 -8.51 1.36 -22.92
CA LYS A 229 -9.43 2.09 -22.03
C LYS A 229 -10.16 1.17 -21.04
N ARG A 230 -10.56 -0.04 -21.46
CA ARG A 230 -11.17 -1.03 -20.56
C ARG A 230 -10.14 -1.51 -19.53
N LEU A 231 -8.93 -1.84 -19.98
CA LEU A 231 -7.85 -2.28 -19.10
C LEU A 231 -7.53 -1.22 -18.04
N GLU A 232 -7.49 0.05 -18.41
CA GLU A 232 -7.23 1.13 -17.47
C GLU A 232 -8.35 1.27 -16.42
N ALA A 233 -9.61 1.12 -16.83
CA ALA A 233 -10.74 1.13 -15.91
C ALA A 233 -10.69 -0.04 -14.90
N VAL A 234 -10.32 -1.25 -15.37
CA VAL A 234 -10.16 -2.42 -14.49
C VAL A 234 -8.97 -2.23 -13.54
N LYS A 235 -7.83 -1.74 -14.02
CA LYS A 235 -6.66 -1.44 -13.17
C LYS A 235 -6.97 -0.39 -12.11
N ALA A 236 -7.68 0.67 -12.46
CA ALA A 236 -8.11 1.70 -11.51
C ALA A 236 -9.01 1.10 -10.40
N LYS A 237 -9.94 0.21 -10.77
CA LYS A 237 -10.80 -0.49 -9.81
C LYS A 237 -10.01 -1.44 -8.91
N VAL A 238 -9.02 -2.15 -9.43
CA VAL A 238 -8.11 -2.98 -8.63
C VAL A 238 -7.33 -2.13 -7.63
N ALA A 239 -6.81 -0.98 -8.04
CA ALA A 239 -6.08 -0.07 -7.17
C ALA A 239 -6.96 0.52 -6.03
N GLU A 240 -8.21 0.85 -6.35
CA GLU A 240 -9.20 1.29 -5.37
C GLU A 240 -9.49 0.17 -4.35
N LEU A 241 -9.80 -1.04 -4.82
CA LEU A 241 -10.05 -2.20 -3.97
C LEU A 241 -8.84 -2.56 -3.10
N GLN A 242 -7.63 -2.46 -3.65
CA GLN A 242 -6.38 -2.66 -2.91
C GLN A 242 -6.23 -1.66 -1.76
N THR A 243 -6.50 -0.37 -2.03
CA THR A 243 -6.44 0.69 -1.02
C THR A 243 -7.49 0.48 0.07
N MET A 244 -8.72 0.12 -0.30
CA MET A 244 -9.78 -0.22 0.66
C MET A 244 -9.38 -1.42 1.52
N PHE A 245 -8.78 -2.45 0.91
CA PHE A 245 -8.33 -3.65 1.61
C PHE A 245 -7.22 -3.34 2.62
N GLU A 246 -6.22 -2.56 2.23
CA GLU A 246 -5.13 -2.14 3.13
C GLU A 246 -5.65 -1.34 4.33
N ASN A 247 -6.59 -0.41 4.10
CA ASN A 247 -7.22 0.37 5.16
C ASN A 247 -8.03 -0.52 6.12
N GLN A 248 -8.83 -1.46 5.60
CA GLN A 248 -9.57 -2.40 6.44
C GLN A 248 -8.64 -3.33 7.23
N MET A 249 -7.55 -3.80 6.62
CA MET A 249 -6.56 -4.64 7.29
C MET A 249 -5.85 -3.89 8.42
N ALA A 250 -5.51 -2.62 8.21
CA ALA A 250 -4.94 -1.75 9.24
C ALA A 250 -5.90 -1.56 10.42
N GLU A 251 -7.19 -1.31 10.14
CA GLU A 251 -8.21 -1.14 11.17
C GLU A 251 -8.47 -2.46 11.94
N LYS A 252 -8.56 -3.59 11.23
CA LYS A 252 -8.67 -4.91 11.85
C LYS A 252 -7.50 -5.15 12.82
N LYS A 253 -6.27 -4.88 12.38
CA LYS A 253 -5.07 -5.04 13.22
C LYS A 253 -5.11 -4.12 14.45
N ARG A 254 -5.52 -2.86 14.29
CA ARG A 254 -5.68 -1.92 15.41
C ARG A 254 -6.68 -2.44 16.45
N ILE A 255 -7.81 -3.00 16.00
CA ILE A 255 -8.82 -3.60 16.88
C ILE A 255 -8.27 -4.84 17.58
N GLU A 256 -7.56 -5.71 16.87
CA GLU A 256 -6.94 -6.93 17.41
C GLU A 256 -5.87 -6.61 18.48
N ASP A 257 -4.97 -5.67 18.19
CA ASP A 257 -3.96 -5.20 19.14
C ASP A 257 -4.61 -4.60 20.40
N GLY A 258 -5.68 -3.82 20.22
CA GLY A 258 -6.47 -3.25 21.32
C GLY A 258 -7.16 -4.32 22.18
N ALA A 259 -7.74 -5.33 21.55
CA ALA A 259 -8.38 -6.47 22.24
C ALA A 259 -7.35 -7.28 23.04
N ASN A 260 -6.19 -7.57 22.46
CA ASN A 260 -5.10 -8.29 23.12
C ASN A 260 -4.53 -7.49 24.31
N ALA A 261 -4.35 -6.18 24.15
CA ALA A 261 -3.89 -5.32 25.24
C ALA A 261 -4.90 -5.27 26.39
N LEU A 262 -6.20 -5.21 26.10
CA LEU A 262 -7.26 -5.24 27.10
C LEU A 262 -7.32 -6.60 27.80
N ALA A 263 -7.25 -7.72 27.06
CA ALA A 263 -7.23 -9.06 27.62
C ALA A 263 -6.04 -9.25 28.58
N LYS A 264 -4.85 -8.76 28.20
CA LYS A 264 -3.67 -8.78 29.06
C LYS A 264 -3.88 -7.97 30.35
N LYS A 265 -4.45 -6.76 30.24
CA LYS A 265 -4.77 -5.93 31.42
C LYS A 265 -5.81 -6.59 32.32
N ALA A 266 -6.84 -7.21 31.74
CA ALA A 266 -7.87 -7.92 32.48
C ALA A 266 -7.30 -9.13 33.23
N GLN A 267 -6.41 -9.89 32.59
CA GLN A 267 -5.71 -11.00 33.24
C GLN A 267 -4.84 -10.52 34.40
N GLN A 268 -4.04 -9.47 34.19
CA GLN A 268 -3.22 -8.87 35.26
C GLN A 268 -4.06 -8.38 36.44
N ALA A 269 -5.21 -7.76 36.18
CA ALA A 269 -6.13 -7.34 37.23
C ALA A 269 -6.73 -8.54 37.98
N SER A 270 -7.10 -9.60 37.27
CA SER A 270 -7.60 -10.85 37.87
C SER A 270 -6.55 -11.51 38.75
N ASP A 271 -5.32 -11.64 38.25
CA ASP A 271 -4.19 -12.21 38.99
C ASP A 271 -3.89 -11.39 40.26
N LEU A 272 -3.95 -10.06 40.16
CA LEU A 272 -3.77 -9.18 41.31
C LEU A 272 -4.90 -9.32 42.35
N ILE A 273 -6.15 -9.38 41.91
CA ILE A 273 -7.30 -9.58 42.81
C ILE A 273 -7.20 -10.93 43.52
N ASN A 274 -6.91 -11.99 42.78
CA ASN A 274 -6.74 -13.33 43.34
C ASN A 274 -5.55 -13.38 44.30
N GLY A 275 -4.43 -12.75 43.92
CA GLY A 275 -3.23 -12.66 44.73
C GLY A 275 -3.40 -11.85 46.02
N LEU A 276 -4.32 -10.87 46.05
CA LEU A 276 -4.62 -10.05 47.23
C LEU A 276 -5.84 -10.54 48.03
N SER A 277 -6.58 -11.52 47.53
CA SER A 277 -7.80 -11.99 48.18
C SER A 277 -7.52 -12.63 49.54
N GLY A 278 -6.38 -13.32 49.68
CA GLY A 278 -5.94 -13.88 50.95
C GLY A 278 -5.57 -12.77 51.96
N GLU A 279 -4.84 -11.77 51.50
CA GLU A 279 -4.41 -10.60 52.28
C GLU A 279 -5.60 -9.77 52.73
N GLN A 280 -6.59 -9.54 51.86
CA GLN A 280 -7.83 -8.84 52.22
C GLN A 280 -8.54 -9.55 53.37
N LYS A 281 -8.66 -10.87 53.29
CA LYS A 281 -9.28 -11.67 54.35
C LYS A 281 -8.47 -11.58 55.65
N ARG A 282 -7.15 -11.79 55.58
CA ARG A 282 -6.26 -11.70 56.75
C ARG A 282 -6.32 -10.34 57.42
N TRP A 283 -6.22 -9.25 56.65
CA TRP A 283 -6.32 -7.89 57.20
C TRP A 283 -7.69 -7.60 57.79
N GLY A 284 -8.76 -8.17 57.23
CA GLY A 284 -10.09 -8.13 57.82
C GLY A 284 -10.14 -8.82 59.18
N GLU A 285 -9.64 -10.06 59.27
CA GLU A 285 -9.58 -10.84 60.51
C GLU A 285 -8.68 -10.17 61.56
N ASP A 286 -7.51 -9.64 61.17
CA ASP A 286 -6.60 -8.91 62.07
C ASP A 286 -7.26 -7.63 62.60
N ALA A 287 -7.97 -6.88 61.74
CA ALA A 287 -8.67 -5.66 62.15
C ALA A 287 -9.78 -5.97 63.17
N GLU A 288 -10.56 -7.04 62.94
CA GLU A 288 -11.58 -7.51 63.89
C GLU A 288 -10.96 -7.96 65.21
N ALA A 289 -9.86 -8.72 65.17
CA ALA A 289 -9.13 -9.15 66.36
C ALA A 289 -8.56 -7.96 67.15
N MET A 290 -8.06 -6.92 66.48
CA MET A 290 -7.59 -5.70 67.13
C MET A 290 -8.71 -4.91 67.80
N VAL A 291 -9.89 -4.84 67.19
CA VAL A 291 -11.08 -4.21 67.81
C VAL A 291 -11.47 -4.93 69.09
N ASP A 292 -11.45 -6.28 69.07
CA ASP A 292 -11.73 -7.08 70.25
C ASP A 292 -10.65 -6.93 71.34
N LEU A 293 -9.37 -6.96 70.97
CA LEU A 293 -8.25 -6.72 71.88
C LEU A 293 -8.37 -5.36 72.56
N LYS A 294 -8.70 -4.29 71.81
CA LYS A 294 -8.88 -2.94 72.35
C LYS A 294 -10.00 -2.88 73.40
N ARG A 295 -11.07 -3.66 73.23
CA ARG A 295 -12.16 -3.72 74.22
C ARG A 295 -11.71 -4.38 75.52
N ARG A 296 -10.93 -5.48 75.43
CA ARG A 296 -10.44 -6.25 76.59
C ARG A 296 -9.23 -5.62 77.30
N LEU A 297 -8.47 -4.77 76.60
CA LEU A 297 -7.23 -4.17 77.10
C LEU A 297 -7.39 -3.48 78.46
N VAL A 298 -8.51 -2.80 78.72
CA VAL A 298 -8.74 -2.11 79.99
C VAL A 298 -8.82 -3.11 81.16
N GLY A 299 -9.51 -4.24 80.97
CA GLY A 299 -9.58 -5.30 81.96
C GLY A 299 -8.23 -6.00 82.12
N ASP A 300 -7.54 -6.27 81.03
CA ASP A 300 -6.23 -6.93 81.05
C ASP A 300 -5.17 -6.08 81.78
N CYS A 301 -5.13 -4.76 81.51
CA CYS A 301 -4.29 -3.83 82.25
C CYS A 301 -4.64 -3.79 83.74
N ALA A 302 -5.92 -3.86 84.11
CA ALA A 302 -6.33 -3.88 85.51
C ALA A 302 -5.87 -5.15 86.23
N VAL A 303 -5.99 -6.31 85.60
CA VAL A 303 -5.50 -7.59 86.12
C VAL A 303 -3.97 -7.59 86.25
N ALA A 304 -3.25 -7.13 85.23
CA ALA A 304 -1.79 -7.02 85.26
C ALA A 304 -1.29 -6.02 86.33
N ALA A 305 -1.96 -4.88 86.48
CA ALA A 305 -1.63 -3.92 87.54
C ALA A 305 -1.89 -4.50 88.94
N ALA A 306 -2.98 -5.25 89.12
CA ALA A 306 -3.28 -5.95 90.37
C ALA A 306 -2.24 -7.04 90.67
N PHE A 307 -1.77 -7.75 89.64
CA PHE A 307 -0.67 -8.71 89.77
C PHE A 307 0.60 -8.05 90.31
N VAL A 308 1.08 -7.00 89.65
CA VAL A 308 2.32 -6.31 90.07
C VAL A 308 2.19 -5.70 91.47
N SER A 309 0.99 -5.24 91.84
CA SER A 309 0.76 -4.56 93.12
C SER A 309 0.58 -5.49 94.32
N TYR A 310 -0.08 -6.65 94.13
CA TYR A 310 -0.56 -7.47 95.25
C TYR A 310 -0.02 -8.91 95.26
N CYS A 311 0.46 -9.43 94.13
CA CYS A 311 0.82 -10.85 94.02
C CYS A 311 2.26 -11.18 94.40
N GLY A 312 3.10 -10.19 94.72
CA GLY A 312 4.51 -10.39 95.10
C GLY A 312 4.71 -11.44 96.20
N PRO A 313 4.05 -11.31 97.37
CA PRO A 313 4.22 -12.25 98.48
C PRO A 313 3.54 -13.62 98.30
N LEU A 314 2.78 -13.84 97.23
CA LEU A 314 2.00 -15.07 97.02
C LEU A 314 2.83 -16.14 96.29
N ASN A 315 2.56 -17.41 96.58
CA ASN A 315 3.12 -18.54 95.83
C ASN A 315 2.40 -18.73 94.47
N GLN A 316 2.91 -19.62 93.62
CA GLN A 316 2.38 -19.85 92.27
C GLN A 316 0.89 -20.23 92.25
N ASP A 317 0.45 -21.12 93.13
CA ASP A 317 -0.94 -21.58 93.18
C ASP A 317 -1.90 -20.46 93.57
N PHE A 318 -1.53 -19.68 94.59
CA PHE A 318 -2.31 -18.52 95.01
C PHE A 318 -2.32 -17.43 93.94
N ARG A 319 -1.21 -17.21 93.22
CA ARG A 319 -1.15 -16.30 92.06
C ARG A 319 -2.14 -16.72 90.98
N ALA A 320 -2.13 -18.00 90.59
CA ALA A 320 -3.06 -18.52 89.60
C ALA A 320 -4.52 -18.37 90.04
N TYR A 321 -4.82 -18.68 91.30
CA TYR A 321 -6.16 -18.51 91.88
C TYR A 321 -6.63 -17.06 91.88
N VAL A 322 -5.80 -16.11 92.35
CA VAL A 322 -6.23 -14.70 92.40
C VAL A 322 -6.33 -14.08 91.00
N LEU A 323 -5.44 -14.42 90.08
CA LEU A 323 -5.49 -13.91 88.70
C LEU A 323 -6.76 -14.36 87.98
N ARG A 324 -7.03 -15.67 87.96
CA ARG A 324 -8.15 -16.25 87.22
C ARG A 324 -9.48 -16.08 87.95
N ASP A 325 -9.56 -16.53 89.20
CA ASP A 325 -10.83 -16.68 89.92
C ASP A 325 -11.26 -15.40 90.66
N LYS A 326 -10.32 -14.50 90.99
CA LYS A 326 -10.63 -13.23 91.70
C LYS A 326 -10.59 -12.03 90.79
N PHE A 327 -9.44 -11.69 90.22
CA PHE A 327 -9.26 -10.46 89.44
C PHE A 327 -10.05 -10.52 88.13
N ALA A 328 -9.78 -11.51 87.27
CA ALA A 328 -10.55 -11.67 86.03
C ALA A 328 -12.04 -11.95 86.31
N GLY A 329 -12.34 -12.80 87.30
CA GLY A 329 -13.73 -13.06 87.72
C GLY A 329 -14.50 -11.83 88.23
N ASP A 330 -13.84 -10.88 88.90
CA ASP A 330 -14.46 -9.62 89.32
C ASP A 330 -14.67 -8.66 88.13
N CYS A 331 -13.73 -8.60 87.19
CA CYS A 331 -13.92 -7.87 85.93
C CYS A 331 -15.18 -8.35 85.18
N VAL A 332 -15.34 -9.67 85.02
CA VAL A 332 -16.52 -10.26 84.37
C VAL A 332 -17.80 -9.90 85.12
N ARG A 333 -17.81 -10.01 86.45
CA ARG A 333 -18.98 -9.67 87.29
C ARG A 333 -19.39 -8.20 87.16
N ARG A 334 -18.41 -7.30 86.99
CA ARG A 334 -18.62 -5.87 86.79
C ARG A 334 -18.88 -5.49 85.34
N SER A 335 -19.00 -6.47 84.44
CA SER A 335 -19.16 -6.26 82.99
C SER A 335 -17.99 -5.47 82.37
N VAL A 336 -16.78 -5.62 82.91
CA VAL A 336 -15.54 -5.12 82.31
C VAL A 336 -14.98 -6.23 81.41
N PRO A 337 -14.83 -5.99 80.09
CA PRO A 337 -14.24 -6.97 79.19
C PRO A 337 -12.80 -7.28 79.60
N VAL A 338 -12.47 -8.57 79.63
CA VAL A 338 -11.16 -9.09 80.03
C VAL A 338 -10.89 -10.38 79.26
N THR A 339 -9.62 -10.68 79.02
CA THR A 339 -9.18 -11.95 78.44
C THR A 339 -9.40 -13.08 79.45
N ASP A 340 -10.07 -14.16 79.01
CA ASP A 340 -10.20 -15.35 79.84
C ASP A 340 -8.82 -15.96 80.06
N SER A 341 -8.46 -16.17 81.33
CA SER A 341 -7.16 -16.70 81.74
C SER A 341 -5.96 -15.93 81.15
N LEU A 342 -5.92 -14.61 81.37
CA LEU A 342 -4.83 -13.74 80.94
C LEU A 342 -3.44 -14.30 81.31
N ASP A 343 -2.60 -14.48 80.28
CA ASP A 343 -1.19 -14.79 80.47
C ASP A 343 -0.42 -13.51 80.81
N VAL A 344 -0.20 -13.31 82.11
CA VAL A 344 0.51 -12.13 82.63
C VAL A 344 1.96 -12.04 82.16
N ILE A 345 2.58 -13.15 81.76
CA ILE A 345 3.97 -13.14 81.27
C ILE A 345 4.00 -12.49 79.90
N ASN A 346 3.27 -13.07 78.93
CA ASN A 346 3.22 -12.57 77.56
C ASN A 346 2.59 -11.18 77.43
N PHE A 347 1.69 -10.82 78.36
CA PHE A 347 1.12 -9.48 78.41
C PHE A 347 2.12 -8.40 78.86
N SER A 348 3.02 -8.75 79.79
CA SER A 348 3.86 -7.76 80.47
C SER A 348 5.25 -7.63 79.87
N VAL A 349 5.76 -8.68 79.24
CA VAL A 349 7.15 -8.77 78.77
C VAL A 349 7.21 -9.57 77.47
N ASP A 350 8.03 -9.11 76.52
CA ASP A 350 8.25 -9.80 75.25
C ASP A 350 9.26 -10.97 75.38
N ALA A 351 9.25 -11.87 74.41
CA ALA A 351 10.09 -13.06 74.42
C ALA A 351 11.60 -12.77 74.38
N ALA A 352 12.04 -11.64 73.81
CA ALA A 352 13.45 -11.28 73.78
C ALA A 352 13.93 -10.86 75.18
N THR A 353 13.15 -10.03 75.88
CA THR A 353 13.46 -9.66 77.27
C THR A 353 13.52 -10.88 78.20
N ILE A 354 12.64 -11.87 78.03
CA ILE A 354 12.70 -13.12 78.80
C ILE A 354 14.00 -13.88 78.50
N ALA A 355 14.40 -13.96 77.23
CA ALA A 355 15.65 -14.61 76.83
C ALA A 355 16.88 -13.92 77.45
N ASP A 356 16.88 -12.58 77.52
CA ASP A 356 17.93 -11.82 78.21
C ASP A 356 17.99 -12.16 79.70
N TRP A 357 16.84 -12.22 80.38
CA TRP A 357 16.78 -12.64 81.79
C TRP A 357 17.35 -14.04 82.00
N ASN A 358 17.10 -14.96 81.08
CA ASN A 358 17.65 -16.31 81.15
C ASN A 358 19.18 -16.32 80.94
N MET A 359 19.70 -15.46 80.06
CA MET A 359 21.16 -15.28 79.90
C MET A 359 21.82 -14.65 81.14
N GLU A 360 21.10 -13.77 81.85
CA GLU A 360 21.50 -13.17 83.12
C GLU A 360 21.37 -14.15 84.32
N GLY A 361 20.86 -15.36 84.10
CA GLY A 361 20.77 -16.41 85.12
C GLY A 361 19.43 -16.54 85.84
N LEU A 362 18.36 -15.88 85.37
CA LEU A 362 16.99 -16.15 85.85
C LEU A 362 16.51 -17.52 85.30
N PRO A 363 15.93 -18.40 86.13
CA PRO A 363 15.37 -19.66 85.64
C PRO A 363 14.22 -19.46 84.63
N THR A 364 14.03 -20.46 83.75
CA THR A 364 13.02 -20.43 82.67
C THR A 364 11.62 -20.81 83.12
N ASP A 365 11.42 -21.14 84.40
CA ASP A 365 10.12 -21.53 84.91
C ASP A 365 9.16 -20.32 85.05
N PRO A 366 7.83 -20.51 84.95
CA PRO A 366 6.87 -19.41 85.02
C PRO A 366 6.90 -18.62 86.33
N LEU A 367 7.24 -19.25 87.47
CA LEU A 367 7.29 -18.56 88.76
C LEU A 367 8.49 -17.60 88.81
N SER A 368 9.64 -18.03 88.33
CA SER A 368 10.86 -17.21 88.21
C SER A 368 10.66 -16.05 87.26
N ILE A 369 10.05 -16.27 86.09
CA ILE A 369 9.72 -15.20 85.14
C ILE A 369 8.73 -14.20 85.75
N GLN A 370 7.68 -14.69 86.44
CA GLN A 370 6.75 -13.83 87.18
C GLN A 370 7.44 -13.01 88.28
N ASN A 371 8.41 -13.59 88.98
CA ASN A 371 9.22 -12.85 89.95
C ASN A 371 10.10 -11.80 89.27
N GLY A 372 10.65 -12.12 88.09
CA GLY A 372 11.38 -11.15 87.26
C GLY A 372 10.51 -9.94 86.88
N ILE A 373 9.25 -10.18 86.50
CA ILE A 373 8.27 -9.13 86.23
C ILE A 373 8.03 -8.27 87.49
N LEU A 374 7.79 -8.92 88.63
CA LEU A 374 7.56 -8.21 89.90
C LEU A 374 8.77 -7.37 90.33
N ILE A 375 9.98 -7.84 90.08
CA ILE A 375 11.21 -7.11 90.43
C ILE A 375 11.44 -5.92 89.50
N THR A 376 11.20 -6.09 88.20
CA THR A 376 11.50 -5.07 87.18
C THR A 376 10.39 -4.04 86.99
N GLN A 377 9.13 -4.40 87.24
CA GLN A 377 7.96 -3.53 87.03
C GLN A 377 7.37 -2.96 88.32
N ALA A 378 7.90 -3.33 89.51
CA ALA A 378 7.45 -2.72 90.75
C ALA A 378 7.83 -1.23 90.83
N SER A 379 6.88 -0.40 91.27
CA SER A 379 7.09 1.04 91.49
C SER A 379 7.95 1.36 92.71
N ARG A 380 8.18 0.38 93.58
CA ARG A 380 8.98 0.49 94.81
C ARG A 380 10.08 -0.55 94.77
N TYR A 381 11.20 -0.26 95.43
CA TYR A 381 12.29 -1.22 95.59
C TYR A 381 11.79 -2.50 96.28
N PRO A 382 11.81 -3.65 95.60
CA PRO A 382 11.25 -4.89 96.13
C PRO A 382 12.16 -5.48 97.20
N LEU A 383 11.58 -5.95 98.31
CA LEU A 383 12.26 -6.83 99.24
C LEU A 383 12.16 -8.26 98.71
N VAL A 384 13.30 -8.88 98.42
CA VAL A 384 13.35 -10.22 97.83
C VAL A 384 13.65 -11.26 98.91
N VAL A 385 12.74 -12.22 99.09
CA VAL A 385 12.94 -13.38 99.97
C VAL A 385 13.58 -14.50 99.16
N ASP A 386 14.89 -14.67 99.30
CA ASP A 386 15.70 -15.55 98.45
C ASP A 386 16.54 -16.53 99.28
N PRO A 387 15.97 -17.64 99.78
CA PRO A 387 16.70 -18.62 100.58
C PRO A 387 17.79 -19.38 99.78
N GLN A 388 17.72 -19.35 98.44
CA GLN A 388 18.63 -20.09 97.56
C GLN A 388 19.67 -19.21 96.86
N GLY A 389 19.60 -17.88 97.02
CA GLY A 389 20.52 -16.93 96.37
C GLY A 389 20.34 -16.77 94.86
N GLN A 390 19.23 -17.27 94.29
CA GLN A 390 18.98 -17.24 92.85
C GLN A 390 18.72 -15.82 92.35
N ALA A 391 17.83 -15.09 93.03
CA ALA A 391 17.50 -13.72 92.67
C ALA A 391 18.71 -12.79 92.89
N LEU A 392 19.49 -13.03 93.94
CA LEU A 392 20.74 -12.30 94.18
C LEU A 392 21.73 -12.46 93.02
N THR A 393 21.87 -13.69 92.50
CA THR A 393 22.76 -13.99 91.39
C THR A 393 22.31 -13.28 90.11
N TRP A 394 21.01 -13.37 89.81
CA TRP A 394 20.42 -12.70 88.65
C TRP A 394 20.54 -11.17 88.72
N ILE A 395 20.17 -10.55 89.85
CA ILE A 395 20.24 -9.08 90.03
C ILE A 395 21.68 -8.57 89.89
N ARG A 396 22.67 -9.31 90.41
CA ARG A 396 24.10 -8.96 90.24
C ARG A 396 24.54 -9.02 88.78
N SER A 397 24.07 -10.00 88.01
CA SER A 397 24.37 -10.12 86.58
C SER A 397 23.73 -8.97 85.80
N ARG A 398 22.43 -8.73 86.02
CA ARG A 398 21.63 -7.70 85.36
C ARG A 398 22.12 -6.29 85.64
N GLU A 399 22.43 -5.97 86.89
CA GLU A 399 22.89 -4.64 87.31
C GLU A 399 24.43 -4.53 87.31
N SER A 400 25.15 -5.44 86.63
CA SER A 400 26.61 -5.52 86.69
C SER A 400 27.32 -4.21 86.31
N GLU A 401 26.84 -3.50 85.29
CA GLU A 401 27.38 -2.20 84.85
C GLU A 401 27.10 -1.05 85.86
N ARG A 402 26.00 -1.18 86.60
CA ARG A 402 25.53 -0.19 87.59
C ARG A 402 25.98 -0.52 89.00
N THR A 403 26.53 -1.71 89.24
CA THR A 403 27.01 -2.14 90.53
C THR A 403 28.34 -1.43 90.86
N PRO A 404 28.46 -0.78 92.02
CA PRO A 404 29.67 -0.08 92.42
C PRO A 404 30.82 -1.06 92.73
N HIS A 405 32.06 -0.55 92.82
CA HIS A 405 33.26 -1.37 93.05
C HIS A 405 33.22 -2.19 94.35
N PHE A 406 32.41 -1.79 95.33
CA PHE A 406 32.23 -2.51 96.59
C PHE A 406 31.17 -3.62 96.52
N GLY A 407 30.50 -3.78 95.37
CA GLY A 407 29.57 -4.87 95.13
C GLY A 407 28.34 -4.84 96.03
N VAL A 408 28.05 -5.97 96.67
CA VAL A 408 26.88 -6.16 97.54
C VAL A 408 27.24 -5.83 98.99
N THR A 409 26.37 -5.07 99.64
CA THR A 409 26.58 -4.59 101.00
C THR A 409 25.70 -5.35 101.99
N ALA A 410 26.29 -5.87 103.06
CA ALA A 410 25.51 -6.44 104.17
C ALA A 410 24.86 -5.34 105.01
N LEU A 411 23.66 -5.58 105.54
CA LEU A 411 22.93 -4.59 106.35
C LEU A 411 23.71 -4.15 107.61
N ASN A 412 24.55 -5.02 108.18
CA ASN A 412 25.40 -4.73 109.35
C ASN A 412 26.78 -4.17 108.98
N HIS A 413 27.03 -3.83 107.71
CA HIS A 413 28.32 -3.34 107.26
C HIS A 413 28.62 -1.95 107.84
N PRO A 414 29.80 -1.72 108.50
CA PRO A 414 30.11 -0.44 109.16
C PRO A 414 30.06 0.79 108.24
N LYS A 415 30.30 0.60 106.93
CA LYS A 415 30.28 1.67 105.91
C LYS A 415 29.00 1.72 105.09
N LEU A 416 27.91 1.08 105.54
CA LEU A 416 26.63 1.08 104.80
C LEU A 416 26.17 2.51 104.47
N LYS A 417 26.32 3.45 105.41
CA LYS A 417 25.97 4.86 105.21
C LYS A 417 26.79 5.50 104.09
N ASP A 418 28.12 5.35 104.13
CA ASP A 418 29.03 5.92 103.13
C ASP A 418 28.76 5.32 101.73
N GLN A 419 28.49 4.01 101.66
CA GLN A 419 28.17 3.31 100.42
C GLN A 419 26.82 3.72 99.83
N LEU A 420 25.81 3.98 100.69
CA LEU A 420 24.53 4.52 100.27
C LEU A 420 24.68 5.93 99.69
N GLU A 421 25.41 6.82 100.38
CA GLU A 421 25.69 8.18 99.90
C GLU A 421 26.39 8.17 98.54
N PHE A 422 27.38 7.29 98.35
CA PHE A 422 28.05 7.10 97.06
C PHE A 422 27.08 6.63 95.97
N SER A 423 26.30 5.59 96.22
CA SER A 423 25.35 5.05 95.24
C SER A 423 24.28 6.06 94.84
N MET A 424 23.82 6.89 95.79
CA MET A 424 22.89 7.98 95.51
C MET A 424 23.52 9.09 94.66
N ALA A 425 24.77 9.47 94.95
CA ALA A 425 25.48 10.52 94.21
C ALA A 425 25.80 10.11 92.76
N GLU A 426 26.24 8.86 92.56
CA GLU A 426 26.72 8.35 91.27
C GLU A 426 25.64 7.62 90.44
N GLY A 427 24.41 7.53 90.95
CA GLY A 427 23.31 6.79 90.29
C GLY A 427 23.55 5.28 90.17
N LYS A 428 24.38 4.71 91.05
CA LYS A 428 24.78 3.30 91.05
C LYS A 428 23.77 2.43 91.82
N ALA A 429 23.61 1.19 91.40
CA ALA A 429 22.71 0.23 92.05
C ALA A 429 23.29 -0.23 93.39
N LEU A 430 22.60 0.05 94.50
CA LEU A 430 22.95 -0.47 95.82
C LEU A 430 22.15 -1.75 96.10
N ILE A 431 22.84 -2.89 96.22
CA ILE A 431 22.22 -4.16 96.59
C ILE A 431 22.55 -4.44 98.07
N VAL A 432 21.51 -4.51 98.89
CA VAL A 432 21.63 -4.76 100.34
C VAL A 432 21.16 -6.17 100.68
N THR A 433 21.98 -6.93 101.41
CA THR A 433 21.62 -8.25 101.93
C THR A 433 21.50 -8.22 103.44
N ALA A 434 20.40 -8.75 103.99
CA ALA A 434 20.23 -9.02 105.41
C ALA A 434 20.17 -10.54 105.61
N VAL A 435 20.92 -11.05 106.58
CA VAL A 435 20.83 -12.44 107.06
C VAL A 435 19.85 -12.49 108.21
#